data_AF-A0A7C1CX16-F1
#
_entry.id   AF-A0A7C1CX16-F1
#
_cell.length_a   1.000
_cell.length_b   1.000
_cell.length_c   1.000
_cell.angle_alpha   90.00
_cell.angle_beta   90.00
_cell.angle_gamma   90.00
#
_symmetry.space_group_name_H-M   'P 1'
#
loop_
_entity.id
_entity.type
_entity.pdbx_description
1 polymer ?
#
loop_
_entity_poly.entity_id
_entity_poly.type
_entity_poly.pdbx_seq_one_letter_code
_entity_poly.pdbx_strand_id
1 'polypeptide(L)'
;CFASQQAAEKAVKALHLSLGQEAWGHMVSKLIQELPKGIVLPDDLLDKARILDNSYIPARYPNSHPEGSPFEYFGSKQSEEAIAYAGEIVEFVNNEMAK
;
A
#
# COMPACT_ATOMS: atom_id res chain seq x y z
N CYS A 1 3.31 9.97 -3.23
CA CYS A 1 2.76 9.22 -2.07
C CYS A 1 1.39 8.61 -2.33
N PHE A 2 0.31 9.38 -2.58
CA PHE A 2 -1.03 8.79 -2.81
C PHE A 2 -1.06 7.73 -3.93
N ALA A 3 -0.46 8.03 -5.09
CA ALA A 3 -0.39 7.08 -6.20
C ALA A 3 0.36 5.80 -5.82
N SER A 4 1.41 5.89 -4.99
CA SER A 4 2.16 4.74 -4.49
C SER A 4 1.30 3.86 -3.58
N GLN A 5 0.56 4.46 -2.64
CA GLN A 5 -0.43 3.73 -1.82
C GLN A 5 -1.48 3.04 -2.71
N GLN A 6 -2.00 3.75 -3.72
CA GLN A 6 -3.00 3.21 -4.65
C GLN A 6 -2.45 2.08 -5.54
N ALA A 7 -1.17 2.11 -5.90
CA ALA A 7 -0.53 1.04 -6.65
C ALA A 7 -0.45 -0.23 -5.81
N ALA A 8 0.03 -0.12 -4.56
CA ALA A 8 0.08 -1.23 -3.62
C ALA A 8 -1.33 -1.78 -3.31
N GLU A 9 -2.32 -0.92 -3.05
CA GLU A 9 -3.71 -1.33 -2.81
C GLU A 9 -4.27 -2.16 -3.97
N LYS A 10 -4.10 -1.69 -5.21
CA LYS A 10 -4.60 -2.39 -6.39
C LYS A 10 -3.88 -3.70 -6.64
N ALA A 11 -2.56 -3.75 -6.42
CA ALA A 11 -1.79 -4.98 -6.56
C ALA A 11 -2.28 -6.05 -5.57
N VAL A 12 -2.39 -5.72 -4.29
CA VAL A 12 -2.84 -6.70 -3.27
C VAL A 12 -4.29 -7.14 -3.54
N LYS A 13 -5.18 -6.24 -3.98
CA LYS A 13 -6.52 -6.62 -4.43
C LYS A 13 -6.51 -7.55 -5.65
N ALA A 14 -5.59 -7.35 -6.60
CA ALA A 14 -5.44 -8.24 -7.74
C ALA A 14 -5.02 -9.65 -7.30
N LEU A 15 -4.12 -9.76 -6.31
CA LEU A 15 -3.76 -11.04 -5.72
C LEU A 15 -4.98 -11.73 -5.08
N HIS A 16 -5.78 -11.02 -4.28
CA HIS A 16 -7.04 -11.57 -3.76
C HIS A 16 -7.96 -12.09 -4.87
N LEU A 17 -8.17 -11.29 -5.94
CA LEU A 17 -8.99 -11.70 -7.07
C LEU A 17 -8.45 -12.96 -7.76
N SER A 18 -7.13 -13.08 -7.93
CA SER A 18 -6.51 -14.29 -8.51
C SER A 18 -6.71 -15.53 -7.63
N LEU A 19 -6.88 -15.34 -6.32
CA LEU A 19 -7.15 -16.40 -5.33
C LEU A 19 -8.65 -16.65 -5.15
N GLY A 20 -9.52 -16.03 -5.96
CA GLY A 20 -10.97 -16.14 -5.84
C GLY A 20 -11.56 -15.46 -4.61
N GLN A 21 -10.84 -14.52 -4.00
CA GLN A 21 -11.30 -13.71 -2.88
C GLN A 21 -11.72 -12.32 -3.36
N GLU A 22 -12.73 -11.74 -2.71
CA GLU A 22 -13.04 -10.33 -2.84
C GLU A 22 -12.47 -9.58 -1.63
N ALA A 23 -11.80 -8.45 -1.87
CA ALA A 23 -11.13 -7.68 -0.84
C ALA A 23 -11.57 -6.21 -0.85
N TRP A 24 -11.88 -5.69 0.34
CA TRP A 24 -12.54 -4.39 0.52
C TRP A 24 -11.72 -3.42 1.37
N GLY A 25 -11.89 -2.12 1.13
CA GLY A 25 -11.19 -1.05 1.85
C GLY A 25 -9.89 -0.60 1.19
N HIS A 26 -9.14 0.27 1.88
CA HIS A 26 -7.97 0.97 1.34
C HIS A 26 -6.68 0.74 2.14
N MET A 27 -6.78 0.05 3.28
CA MET A 27 -5.64 -0.25 4.12
C MET A 27 -4.87 -1.41 3.51
N VAL A 28 -3.74 -1.12 2.86
CA VAL A 28 -2.85 -2.11 2.23
C VAL A 28 -2.38 -3.12 3.27
N SER A 29 -2.04 -2.65 4.47
CA SER A 29 -1.60 -3.55 5.56
C SER A 29 -2.68 -4.56 5.95
N LYS A 30 -3.94 -4.14 5.99
CA LYS A 30 -5.09 -5.01 6.27
C LYS A 30 -5.32 -6.01 5.13
N LEU A 31 -5.27 -5.54 3.88
CA LEU A 31 -5.40 -6.40 2.71
C LEU A 31 -4.33 -7.51 2.72
N ILE A 32 -3.07 -7.17 3.02
CA ILE A 32 -1.98 -8.15 3.15
C ILE A 32 -2.26 -9.17 4.28
N GLN A 33 -2.77 -8.71 5.42
CA GLN A 33 -3.11 -9.60 6.55
C GLN A 33 -4.27 -10.56 6.25
N GLU A 34 -5.16 -10.19 5.32
CA GLU A 34 -6.32 -10.99 4.91
C GLU A 34 -5.97 -12.04 3.84
N LEU A 35 -4.74 -12.03 3.33
CA LEU A 35 -4.25 -13.07 2.42
C LEU A 35 -4.26 -14.46 3.09
N PRO A 36 -4.45 -15.56 2.32
CA PRO A 36 -4.44 -16.90 2.88
C PRO A 36 -3.13 -17.23 3.60
N LYS A 37 -3.23 -17.97 4.72
CA LYS A 37 -2.08 -18.37 5.56
C LYS A 37 -0.97 -19.16 4.84
N GLY A 38 -1.23 -19.66 3.63
CA GLY A 38 -0.25 -20.36 2.81
C GLY A 38 0.73 -19.42 2.09
N ILE A 39 0.45 -18.11 2.06
CA ILE A 39 1.32 -17.11 1.45
C ILE A 39 2.36 -16.67 2.47
N VAL A 40 3.64 -16.81 2.11
CA VAL A 40 4.77 -16.39 2.93
C VAL A 40 5.03 -14.91 2.68
N LEU A 41 4.90 -14.10 3.72
CA LEU A 41 5.14 -12.66 3.64
C LEU A 41 6.61 -12.37 3.95
N PRO A 42 7.29 -11.48 3.19
CA PRO A 42 8.56 -10.91 3.61
C PRO A 42 8.42 -10.16 4.94
N ASP A 43 9.43 -10.24 5.80
CA ASP A 43 9.38 -9.77 7.19
C ASP A 43 8.94 -8.31 7.34
N ASP A 44 9.34 -7.44 6.41
CA ASP A 44 9.08 -5.99 6.46
C ASP A 44 7.93 -5.54 5.54
N LEU A 45 7.29 -6.44 4.80
CA LEU A 45 6.23 -6.10 3.84
C LEU A 45 5.05 -5.39 4.52
N LEU A 46 4.70 -5.85 5.72
CA LEU A 46 3.60 -5.27 6.49
C LEU A 46 3.92 -3.86 7.00
N ASP A 47 5.17 -3.60 7.37
CA ASP A 47 5.61 -2.27 7.82
C ASP A 47 5.66 -1.28 6.67
N LYS A 48 6.14 -1.72 5.49
CA LYS A 48 6.05 -0.94 4.24
C LYS A 48 4.61 -0.56 3.92
N ALA A 49 3.68 -1.50 4.02
CA ALA A 49 2.27 -1.25 3.79
C ALA A 49 1.66 -0.26 4.79
N ARG A 50 2.00 -0.36 6.09
CA ARG A 50 1.57 0.61 7.11
C ARG A 50 2.07 2.03 6.83
N ILE A 51 3.30 2.17 6.31
CA ILE A 51 3.84 3.47 5.90
C ILE A 51 3.01 4.05 4.74
N LEU A 52 2.67 3.23 3.74
CA LEU A 52 1.84 3.65 2.61
C LEU A 52 0.42 4.04 3.04
N ASP A 53 -0.17 3.33 4.00
CA ASP A 53 -1.53 3.61 4.50
C ASP A 53 -1.69 5.05 5.02
N ASN A 54 -0.61 5.63 5.58
CA ASN A 54 -0.58 7.03 6.02
C ASN A 54 -0.72 8.05 4.88
N SER A 55 -0.72 7.61 3.62
CA SER A 55 -0.91 8.48 2.45
C SER A 55 -2.32 8.45 1.87
N TYR A 56 -3.21 7.54 2.32
CA TYR A 56 -4.52 7.34 1.67
C TYR A 56 -5.45 8.58 1.79
N ILE A 57 -5.58 9.12 3.00
CA ILE A 57 -6.35 10.36 3.28
C ILE A 57 -5.42 11.59 3.27
N PRO A 58 -4.29 11.60 3.99
CA PRO A 58 -3.59 12.86 4.24
C PRO A 58 -2.99 13.52 3.01
N ALA A 59 -2.64 12.73 1.98
CA ALA A 59 -2.11 13.26 0.73
C ALA A 59 -3.15 13.98 -0.15
N ARG A 60 -4.43 14.06 0.27
CA ARG A 60 -5.53 14.63 -0.53
C ARG A 60 -6.39 15.64 0.21
N TYR A 61 -6.54 15.50 1.52
CA TYR A 61 -7.49 16.29 2.28
C TYR A 61 -6.78 17.21 3.29
N PRO A 62 -6.94 18.55 3.18
CA PRO A 62 -6.28 19.49 4.09
C PRO A 62 -6.64 19.29 5.57
N ASN A 63 -7.87 18.84 5.87
CA ASN A 63 -8.33 18.58 7.23
C ASN A 63 -7.68 17.36 7.92
N SER A 64 -6.73 16.70 7.26
CA SER A 64 -5.89 15.66 7.86
C SER A 64 -4.69 16.22 8.63
N HIS A 65 -4.40 17.51 8.47
CA HIS A 65 -3.35 18.23 9.17
C HIS A 65 -3.94 19.44 9.92
N PRO A 66 -3.30 19.92 11.00
CA PRO A 66 -3.79 21.09 11.75
C PRO A 66 -3.85 22.38 10.93
N GLU A 67 -3.01 22.51 9.92
CA GLU A 67 -2.91 23.68 9.05
C GLU A 67 -2.35 23.29 7.66
N GLY A 68 -2.23 24.25 6.75
CA GLY A 68 -1.58 24.05 5.46
C GLY A 68 -2.35 23.18 4.44
N SER A 69 -1.68 22.91 3.32
CA SER A 69 -2.15 22.08 2.21
C SER A 69 -1.41 20.74 2.19
N PRO A 70 -2.03 19.64 1.72
CA PRO A 70 -1.39 18.33 1.67
C PRO A 70 0.01 18.30 1.05
N PHE A 71 0.27 19.09 0.00
CA PHE A 71 1.57 19.08 -0.68
C PHE A 71 2.74 19.56 0.21
N GLU A 72 2.47 20.28 1.30
CA GLU A 72 3.48 20.77 2.24
C GLU A 72 3.99 19.67 3.19
N TYR A 73 3.23 18.58 3.37
CA TYR A 73 3.52 17.49 4.30
C TYR A 73 4.18 16.26 3.65
N PHE A 74 4.29 16.23 2.32
CA PHE A 74 4.87 15.14 1.55
C PHE A 74 6.05 15.65 0.70
N GLY A 75 7.26 15.57 1.27
CA GLY A 75 8.50 15.92 0.61
C GLY A 75 9.11 14.80 -0.25
N SER A 76 10.27 15.08 -0.85
CA SER A 76 10.97 14.14 -1.74
C SER A 76 11.32 12.82 -1.06
N LYS A 77 11.88 12.85 0.15
CA LYS A 77 12.28 11.64 0.88
C LYS A 77 11.10 10.68 1.11
N GLN A 78 9.98 11.20 1.61
CA GLN A 78 8.77 10.40 1.81
C GLN A 78 8.21 9.88 0.48
N SER A 79 8.35 10.65 -0.60
CA SER A 79 7.90 10.25 -1.93
C SER A 79 8.76 9.12 -2.52
N GLU A 80 10.08 9.21 -2.38
CA GLU A 80 11.03 8.18 -2.81
C GLU A 80 10.81 6.88 -2.05
N GLU A 81 10.70 6.94 -0.71
CA GLU A 81 10.38 5.78 0.13
C GLU A 81 9.03 5.16 -0.25
N ALA A 82 7.99 5.98 -0.47
CA ALA A 82 6.69 5.47 -0.87
C ALA A 82 6.72 4.78 -2.24
N ILE A 83 7.46 5.31 -3.21
CA ILE A 83 7.62 4.68 -4.54
C ILE A 83 8.34 3.34 -4.40
N ALA A 84 9.44 3.28 -3.64
CA ALA A 84 10.17 2.04 -3.40
C ALA A 84 9.28 0.97 -2.75
N TYR A 85 8.62 1.31 -1.64
CA TYR A 85 7.74 0.36 -0.92
C TYR A 85 6.56 -0.13 -1.75
N ALA A 86 5.95 0.75 -2.56
CA ALA A 86 4.90 0.32 -3.47
C ALA A 86 5.45 -0.62 -4.56
N GLY A 87 6.65 -0.35 -5.08
CA GLY A 87 7.34 -1.21 -6.04
C GLY A 87 7.59 -2.61 -5.47
N GLU A 88 8.09 -2.70 -4.24
CA GLU A 88 8.36 -3.98 -3.58
C GLU A 88 7.07 -4.78 -3.30
N ILE A 89 5.96 -4.11 -2.95
CA ILE A 89 4.66 -4.78 -2.79
C ILE A 89 4.13 -5.27 -4.14
N VAL A 90 4.28 -4.49 -5.21
CA VAL A 90 3.88 -4.91 -6.57
C VAL A 90 4.72 -6.11 -7.02
N GLU A 91 6.02 -6.10 -6.77
CA GLU A 91 6.92 -7.22 -7.08
C GLU A 91 6.53 -8.48 -6.31
N PHE A 92 6.28 -8.36 -5.00
CA PHE A 92 5.76 -9.46 -4.18
C PHE A 92 4.47 -10.06 -4.78
N VAL A 93 3.49 -9.22 -5.12
CA VAL A 93 2.22 -9.67 -5.73
C VAL A 93 2.47 -10.38 -7.05
N ASN A 94 3.31 -9.84 -7.93
CA ASN A 94 3.63 -10.46 -9.21
C ASN A 94 4.27 -11.83 -9.03
N ASN A 95 5.19 -11.96 -8.06
CA ASN A 95 5.85 -13.23 -7.75
C ASN A 95 4.86 -14.26 -7.19
N GLU A 96 3.90 -13.86 -6.36
CA GLU A 96 2.86 -14.76 -5.86
C GLU A 96 1.88 -15.20 -6.95
N MET A 97 1.48 -14.30 -7.86
CA MET A 97 0.55 -14.61 -8.96
C MET A 97 1.19 -15.44 -10.08
N ALA A 98 2.52 -15.48 -10.16
CA ALA A 98 3.25 -16.25 -11.16
C ALA A 98 3.53 -17.71 -10.74
N LYS A 99 3.12 -18.12 -9.53
CA LYS A 99 3.22 -19.50 -9.04
C LYS A 99 2.13 -20.39 -9.63
#